data_AF-A0A254SUJ2-F1
#
_entry.id   AF-A0A254SUJ2-F1
#
_cell.length_a   1.000
_cell.length_b   1.000
_cell.length_c   1.000
_cell.angle_alpha   90.00
_cell.angle_beta   90.00
_cell.angle_gamma   90.00
#
_symmetry.space_group_name_H-M   'P 1'
#
loop_
_entity.id
_entity.type
_entity.pdbx_description
1 polymer ?
#
loop_
_entity_poly.entity_id
_entity_poly.type
_entity_poly.pdbx_seq_one_letter_code
_entity_poly.pdbx_strand_id
1 'polypeptide(L)'
;MSSPSYLMASLPMIEMGDVPPLSMEEFRHRCIGVLSDSEISALDALLDDGECEECDDEFVRAYKAHEIQMKNVSGRLRAAAWGPDVRFTDKSFPGYDVTFAKMIQDAFAKSNPMEKEQDIDKARFWLVDSLAGVGEGTVKHVYAYAIKLKICERWARLTEAAGDSAVLNVINANDPAYASTAEQE
;
A
#
# COMPACT_ATOMS: atom_id res chain seq x y z
N MET A 1 31.07 2.25 -5.27
CA MET A 1 29.92 3.03 -5.75
C MET A 1 28.84 2.04 -6.10
N SER A 2 28.04 1.63 -5.11
CA SER A 2 26.87 0.80 -5.37
C SER A 2 25.81 1.72 -5.96
N SER A 3 25.36 1.44 -7.18
CA SER A 3 24.32 2.23 -7.86
C SER A 3 22.94 1.62 -7.62
N PRO A 4 21.86 2.42 -7.64
CA PRO A 4 20.49 1.90 -7.62
C PRO A 4 20.23 0.82 -8.69
N SER A 5 20.92 0.89 -9.83
CA SER A 5 20.79 -0.09 -10.92
C SER A 5 21.37 -1.45 -10.55
N TYR A 6 22.50 -1.48 -9.84
CA TYR A 6 23.07 -2.72 -9.33
C TYR A 6 22.17 -3.34 -8.25
N LEU A 7 21.65 -2.51 -7.33
CA LEU A 7 20.70 -2.96 -6.33
C LEU A 7 19.48 -3.60 -6.99
N MET A 8 18.83 -2.91 -7.94
CA MET A 8 17.69 -3.45 -8.67
C MET A 8 18.00 -4.76 -9.41
N ALA A 9 19.17 -4.88 -10.04
CA ALA A 9 19.58 -6.11 -10.70
C ALA A 9 19.82 -7.30 -9.73
N SER A 10 20.09 -7.01 -8.45
CA SER A 10 20.30 -8.02 -7.41
C SER A 10 19.02 -8.43 -6.67
N LEU A 11 17.93 -7.68 -6.86
CA LEU A 11 16.67 -7.94 -6.17
C LEU A 11 15.87 -9.04 -6.89
N PRO A 12 15.28 -9.99 -6.14
CA PRO A 12 14.42 -11.02 -6.73
C PRO A 12 13.13 -10.41 -7.26
N MET A 13 12.57 -11.01 -8.31
CA MET A 13 11.29 -10.60 -8.88
C MET A 13 10.15 -10.72 -7.85
N ILE A 14 9.25 -9.74 -7.83
CA ILE A 14 8.04 -9.77 -7.01
C ILE A 14 6.84 -9.98 -7.92
N GLU A 15 6.07 -11.01 -7.60
CA GLU A 15 4.75 -11.25 -8.18
C GLU A 15 3.68 -11.16 -7.10
N MET A 16 2.53 -10.62 -7.46
CA MET A 16 1.45 -10.41 -6.51
C MET A 16 0.76 -11.74 -6.18
N GLY A 17 0.63 -12.05 -4.89
CA GLY A 17 0.01 -13.28 -4.39
C GLY A 17 1.02 -14.38 -4.06
N ASP A 18 2.28 -14.21 -4.46
CA ASP A 18 3.36 -15.12 -4.08
C ASP A 18 3.94 -14.76 -2.70
N VAL A 19 4.65 -15.72 -2.12
CA VAL A 19 5.42 -15.50 -0.89
C VAL A 19 6.51 -14.45 -1.18
N PRO A 20 6.60 -13.36 -0.39
CA PRO A 20 7.63 -12.36 -0.53
C PRO A 20 9.03 -13.00 -0.54
N PRO A 21 9.87 -12.70 -1.54
CA PRO A 21 11.17 -13.34 -1.67
C PRO A 21 12.23 -12.85 -0.66
N LEU A 22 11.94 -11.76 0.04
CA LEU A 22 12.69 -11.23 1.19
C LEU A 22 11.76 -10.42 2.09
N SER A 23 12.20 -10.07 3.30
CA SER A 23 11.44 -9.16 4.17
C SER A 23 11.73 -7.69 3.87
N MET A 24 10.83 -6.80 4.29
CA MET A 24 11.03 -5.35 4.21
C MET A 24 12.26 -4.90 5.01
N GLU A 25 12.53 -5.53 6.15
CA GLU A 25 13.72 -5.27 6.95
C GLU A 25 15.00 -5.63 6.18
N GLU A 26 15.03 -6.80 5.55
CA GLU A 26 16.17 -7.24 4.73
C GLU A 26 16.35 -6.33 3.51
N PHE A 27 15.26 -5.95 2.84
CA PHE A 27 15.29 -5.01 1.74
C PHE A 27 15.87 -3.65 2.16
N ARG A 28 15.44 -3.12 3.30
CA ARG A 28 15.96 -1.86 3.84
C ARG A 28 17.45 -1.97 4.15
N HIS A 29 17.90 -3.08 4.72
CA HIS A 29 19.33 -3.31 4.96
C HIS A 29 20.15 -3.28 3.67
N ARG A 30 19.62 -3.85 2.57
CA ARG A 30 20.27 -3.81 1.25
C ARG A 30 20.32 -2.40 0.62
N CYS A 31 19.42 -1.49 1.03
CA CYS A 31 19.43 -0.11 0.57
C CYS A 31 20.52 0.74 1.28
N ILE A 32 20.90 0.37 2.51
CA ILE A 32 21.90 1.10 3.30
C ILE A 32 23.27 1.04 2.60
N GLY A 33 23.91 2.20 2.45
CA GLY A 33 25.22 2.31 1.78
C GLY A 33 25.16 2.23 0.25
N VAL A 34 23.96 2.03 -0.32
CA VAL A 34 23.69 2.14 -1.76
C VAL A 34 22.96 3.43 -2.09
N LEU A 35 21.92 3.74 -1.32
CA LEU A 35 21.16 4.97 -1.44
C LEU A 35 21.79 6.09 -0.60
N SER A 36 21.62 7.33 -1.04
CA SER A 36 21.92 8.52 -0.25
C SER A 36 20.96 8.69 0.93
N ASP A 37 21.36 9.49 1.92
CA ASP A 37 20.51 9.77 3.10
C ASP A 37 19.16 10.40 2.72
N SER A 38 19.13 11.24 1.68
CA SER A 38 17.89 11.82 1.15
C SER A 38 16.98 10.77 0.52
N GLU A 39 17.55 9.79 -0.20
CA GLU A 39 16.78 8.71 -0.82
C GLU A 39 16.27 7.70 0.22
N ILE A 40 17.05 7.43 1.28
CA ILE A 40 16.59 6.64 2.42
C ILE A 40 15.44 7.36 3.15
N SER A 41 15.55 8.66 3.37
CA SER A 41 14.49 9.46 4.00
C SER A 41 13.21 9.45 3.15
N ALA A 42 13.33 9.54 1.83
CA ALA A 42 12.21 9.43 0.90
C ALA A 42 11.58 8.04 0.92
N LEU A 43 12.39 6.97 0.97
CA LEU A 43 11.90 5.60 1.13
C LEU A 43 11.11 5.42 2.43
N ASP A 44 11.59 5.99 3.53
CA ASP A 44 10.89 5.94 4.82
C ASP A 44 9.56 6.70 4.79
N ALA A 45 9.55 7.91 4.23
CA ALA A 45 8.33 8.68 4.02
C ALA A 45 7.32 7.97 3.11
N LEU A 46 7.81 7.23 2.10
CA LEU A 46 6.99 6.43 1.20
C LEU A 46 6.30 5.27 1.95
N LEU A 47 7.05 4.57 2.80
CA LEU A 47 6.58 3.40 3.54
C LEU A 47 5.70 3.74 4.75
N ASP A 48 5.78 4.97 5.26
CA ASP A 48 4.90 5.45 6.32
C ASP A 48 3.42 5.47 5.87
N ASP A 49 2.55 4.87 6.68
CA ASP A 49 1.10 4.86 6.45
C ASP A 49 0.40 6.15 6.95
N GLY A 50 1.14 7.00 7.66
CA GLY A 50 0.68 8.30 8.13
C GLY A 50 0.53 9.36 7.04
N GLU A 51 -0.05 10.51 7.45
CA GLU A 51 0.09 11.76 6.69
C GLU A 51 1.52 12.27 6.94
N CYS A 52 2.47 11.74 6.17
CA CYS A 52 3.87 12.14 6.28
C CYS A 52 4.03 13.64 5.96
N GLU A 53 4.99 14.28 6.63
CA GLU A 53 5.41 15.65 6.34
C GLU A 53 5.80 15.83 4.86
N GLU A 54 5.80 17.07 4.38
CA GLU A 54 6.14 17.39 2.99
C GLU A 54 7.50 16.76 2.60
N CYS A 55 7.45 15.69 1.80
CA CYS A 55 8.64 15.08 1.23
C CYS A 55 8.93 15.74 -0.13
N ASP A 56 10.17 16.15 -0.35
CA ASP A 56 10.57 16.82 -1.60
C ASP A 56 10.79 15.86 -2.77
N ASP A 57 10.81 14.54 -2.52
CA ASP A 57 10.98 13.55 -3.57
C ASP A 57 9.74 13.47 -4.49
N GLU A 58 9.97 13.61 -5.78
CA GLU A 58 8.93 13.64 -6.81
C GLU A 58 8.08 12.36 -6.82
N PHE A 59 8.73 11.20 -6.70
CA PHE A 59 8.04 9.91 -6.73
C PHE A 59 7.14 9.76 -5.51
N VAL A 60 7.66 10.12 -4.33
CA VAL A 60 6.90 10.06 -3.07
C VAL A 60 5.67 10.97 -3.13
N ARG A 61 5.84 12.24 -3.55
CA ARG A 61 4.69 13.16 -3.70
C ARG A 61 3.65 12.64 -4.68
N ALA A 62 4.10 12.14 -5.83
CA ALA A 62 3.20 11.59 -6.84
C ALA A 62 2.43 10.39 -6.29
N TYR A 63 3.11 9.44 -5.65
CA TYR A 63 2.47 8.27 -5.06
C TYR A 63 1.44 8.66 -3.98
N LYS A 64 1.80 9.54 -3.04
CA LYS A 64 0.87 10.01 -1.99
C LYS A 64 -0.34 10.76 -2.57
N ALA A 65 -0.15 11.56 -3.62
CA ALA A 65 -1.26 12.20 -4.33
C ALA A 65 -2.23 11.18 -4.94
N HIS A 66 -1.71 10.09 -5.52
CA HIS A 66 -2.54 9.01 -6.04
C HIS A 66 -3.20 8.18 -4.93
N GLU A 67 -2.59 8.02 -3.76
CA GLU A 67 -3.28 7.44 -2.60
C GLU A 67 -4.46 8.32 -2.15
N ILE A 68 -4.35 9.64 -2.22
CA ILE A 68 -5.48 10.57 -2.01
C ILE A 68 -6.54 10.36 -3.11
N GLN A 69 -6.13 10.25 -4.37
CA GLN A 69 -7.04 9.95 -5.48
C GLN A 69 -7.84 8.67 -5.24
N MET A 70 -7.15 7.58 -4.88
CA MET A 70 -7.78 6.28 -4.57
C MET A 70 -8.80 6.44 -3.44
N LYS A 71 -8.43 7.13 -2.35
CA LYS A 71 -9.32 7.38 -1.20
C LYS A 71 -10.55 8.20 -1.60
N ASN A 72 -10.38 9.22 -2.45
CA ASN A 72 -11.50 10.01 -2.96
C ASN A 72 -12.44 9.18 -3.84
N VAL A 73 -11.90 8.42 -4.80
CA VAL A 73 -12.70 7.52 -5.67
C VAL A 73 -13.48 6.51 -4.82
N SER A 74 -12.78 5.84 -3.90
CA SER A 74 -13.36 4.85 -2.98
C SER A 74 -14.44 5.47 -2.09
N GLY A 75 -14.17 6.65 -1.54
CA GLY A 75 -15.08 7.37 -0.66
C GLY A 75 -16.37 7.78 -1.36
N ARG A 76 -16.29 8.32 -2.58
CA ARG A 76 -17.48 8.63 -3.41
C ARG A 76 -18.31 7.38 -3.69
N LEU A 77 -17.67 6.26 -4.04
CA LEU A 77 -18.38 5.01 -4.33
C LEU A 77 -19.09 4.46 -3.08
N ARG A 78 -18.44 4.52 -1.91
CA ARG A 78 -19.07 4.11 -0.64
C ARG A 78 -20.23 5.03 -0.25
N ALA A 79 -20.05 6.35 -0.35
CA ALA A 79 -21.11 7.30 -0.04
C ALA A 79 -22.34 7.09 -0.95
N ALA A 80 -22.12 6.91 -2.26
CA ALA A 80 -23.19 6.60 -3.21
C ALA A 80 -23.95 5.31 -2.86
N ALA A 81 -23.24 4.29 -2.36
CA ALA A 81 -23.86 3.04 -1.93
C ALA A 81 -24.72 3.18 -0.65
N TRP A 82 -24.45 4.17 0.20
CA TRP A 82 -25.22 4.44 1.42
C TRP A 82 -26.43 5.35 1.20
N GLY A 83 -26.56 5.99 0.04
CA GLY A 83 -27.73 6.76 -0.37
C GLY A 83 -27.43 8.24 -0.67
N PRO A 84 -28.42 8.98 -1.20
CA PRO A 84 -28.24 10.33 -1.75
C PRO A 84 -27.92 11.40 -0.69
N ASP A 85 -28.24 11.15 0.58
CA ASP A 85 -28.04 12.10 1.67
C ASP A 85 -26.63 12.04 2.27
N VAL A 86 -25.84 11.00 1.95
CA VAL A 86 -24.47 10.85 2.45
C VAL A 86 -23.54 11.75 1.66
N ARG A 87 -22.98 12.75 2.35
CA ARG A 87 -22.00 13.67 1.76
C ARG A 87 -20.59 13.11 1.93
N PHE A 88 -19.84 13.06 0.83
CA PHE A 88 -18.41 12.82 0.83
C PHE A 88 -17.68 14.08 0.38
N THR A 89 -16.58 14.42 1.06
CA THR A 89 -15.74 15.57 0.70
C THR A 89 -14.42 15.07 0.17
N ASP A 90 -14.11 15.42 -1.08
CA ASP A 90 -12.83 15.10 -1.70
C ASP A 90 -11.71 15.90 -1.04
N LYS A 91 -10.59 15.23 -0.74
CA LYS A 91 -9.33 15.92 -0.43
C LYS A 91 -8.70 16.42 -1.74
N SER A 92 -8.13 17.63 -1.75
CA SER A 92 -7.42 18.15 -2.93
C SER A 92 -6.09 17.42 -3.14
N PHE A 93 -5.72 17.18 -4.40
CA PHE A 93 -4.44 16.58 -4.78
C PHE A 93 -4.10 16.94 -6.25
N PRO A 94 -2.82 16.98 -6.63
CA PRO A 94 -2.40 17.19 -8.01
C PRO A 94 -2.31 15.88 -8.81
N GLY A 95 -2.25 15.97 -10.14
CA GLY A 95 -1.83 14.85 -10.99
C GLY A 95 -2.86 13.72 -11.11
N TYR A 96 -4.10 14.04 -11.47
CA TYR A 96 -5.16 13.03 -11.65
C TYR A 96 -4.83 12.02 -12.75
N ASP A 97 -4.84 10.73 -12.43
CA ASP A 97 -4.66 9.64 -13.40
C ASP A 97 -5.99 8.93 -13.71
N VAL A 98 -6.45 9.03 -14.96
CA VAL A 98 -7.73 8.45 -15.40
C VAL A 98 -7.71 6.92 -15.36
N THR A 99 -6.59 6.30 -15.73
CA THR A 99 -6.44 4.84 -15.78
C THR A 99 -6.48 4.28 -14.36
N PHE A 100 -5.73 4.88 -13.44
CA PHE A 100 -5.73 4.49 -12.04
C PHE A 100 -7.13 4.64 -11.43
N ALA A 101 -7.81 5.76 -11.66
CA ALA A 101 -9.18 5.95 -11.18
C ALA A 101 -10.14 4.87 -11.71
N LYS A 102 -10.00 4.49 -12.99
CA LYS A 102 -10.81 3.44 -13.60
C LYS A 102 -10.56 2.07 -12.97
N MET A 103 -9.30 1.71 -12.73
CA MET A 103 -8.94 0.46 -12.05
C MET A 103 -9.56 0.38 -10.64
N ILE A 104 -9.54 1.48 -9.88
CA ILE A 104 -10.18 1.53 -8.56
C ILE A 104 -11.71 1.38 -8.68
N GLN A 105 -12.35 2.04 -9.65
CA GLN A 105 -13.79 1.86 -9.88
C GLN A 105 -14.15 0.41 -10.22
N ASP A 106 -13.34 -0.25 -11.06
CA ASP A 106 -13.55 -1.65 -11.46
C ASP A 106 -13.37 -2.62 -10.29
N ALA A 107 -12.38 -2.36 -9.43
CA ALA A 107 -12.22 -3.11 -8.19
C ALA A 107 -13.47 -2.98 -7.29
N PHE A 108 -14.04 -1.77 -7.17
CA PHE A 108 -15.22 -1.53 -6.36
C PHE A 108 -16.51 -2.17 -6.91
N ALA A 109 -16.56 -2.47 -8.20
CA ALA A 109 -17.67 -3.20 -8.82
C ALA A 109 -17.68 -4.70 -8.44
N LYS A 110 -16.59 -5.24 -7.87
CA LYS A 110 -16.54 -6.61 -7.37
C LYS A 110 -17.42 -6.78 -6.13
N SER A 111 -18.19 -7.86 -6.11
CA SER A 111 -19.01 -8.25 -4.97
C SER A 111 -18.18 -8.90 -3.86
N ASN A 112 -17.19 -9.71 -4.22
CA ASN A 112 -16.28 -10.35 -3.29
C ASN A 112 -15.28 -9.31 -2.70
N PRO A 113 -15.29 -9.09 -1.37
CA PRO A 113 -14.37 -8.14 -0.74
C PRO A 113 -12.89 -8.49 -0.93
N MET A 114 -12.54 -9.78 -0.97
CA MET A 114 -11.16 -10.22 -1.16
C MET A 114 -10.65 -9.86 -2.56
N GLU A 115 -11.46 -10.13 -3.59
CA GLU A 115 -11.13 -9.77 -4.98
C GLU A 115 -11.02 -8.25 -5.15
N LYS A 116 -11.88 -7.48 -4.47
CA LYS A 116 -11.82 -6.01 -4.45
C LYS A 116 -10.50 -5.50 -3.90
N GLU A 117 -10.08 -5.99 -2.73
CA GLU A 117 -8.80 -5.60 -2.13
C GLU A 117 -7.62 -6.02 -3.02
N GLN A 118 -7.69 -7.20 -3.64
CA GLN A 118 -6.67 -7.65 -4.57
C GLN A 118 -6.57 -6.75 -5.80
N ASP A 119 -7.69 -6.34 -6.40
CA ASP A 119 -7.68 -5.48 -7.58
C ASP A 119 -7.24 -4.04 -7.26
N ILE A 120 -7.51 -3.53 -6.04
CA ILE A 120 -6.95 -2.25 -5.57
C ILE A 120 -5.43 -2.32 -5.50
N ASP A 121 -4.87 -3.40 -4.97
CA ASP A 121 -3.42 -3.55 -4.87
C ASP A 121 -2.75 -3.83 -6.23
N LYS A 122 -3.42 -4.52 -7.16
CA LYS A 122 -2.96 -4.60 -8.56
C LYS A 122 -2.89 -3.21 -9.19
N ALA A 123 -3.85 -2.34 -8.90
CA ALA A 123 -3.81 -0.96 -9.35
C ALA A 123 -2.60 -0.21 -8.76
N ARG A 124 -2.26 -0.45 -7.48
CA ARG A 124 -1.04 0.11 -6.87
C ARG A 124 0.23 -0.41 -7.52
N PHE A 125 0.31 -1.70 -7.84
CA PHE A 125 1.44 -2.29 -8.59
C PHE A 125 1.64 -1.59 -9.93
N TRP A 126 0.56 -1.47 -10.70
CA TRP A 126 0.58 -0.76 -11.98
C TRP A 126 1.01 0.71 -11.82
N LEU A 127 0.47 1.39 -10.81
CA LEU A 127 0.78 2.80 -10.54
C LEU A 127 2.27 2.99 -10.26
N VAL A 128 2.87 2.20 -9.37
CA VAL A 128 4.28 2.40 -9.01
C VAL A 128 5.22 2.07 -10.16
N ASP A 129 4.87 1.12 -11.03
CA ASP A 129 5.59 0.87 -12.27
C ASP A 129 5.47 2.06 -13.25
N SER A 130 4.26 2.60 -13.39
CA SER A 130 4.02 3.79 -14.21
C SER A 130 4.81 5.01 -13.71
N LEU A 131 4.88 5.21 -12.39
CA LEU A 131 5.64 6.30 -11.76
C LEU A 131 7.16 6.11 -11.87
N ALA A 132 7.64 4.86 -11.84
CA ALA A 132 9.06 4.55 -12.02
C ALA A 132 9.50 4.77 -13.48
N GLY A 133 8.58 4.62 -14.42
CA GLY A 133 8.80 4.78 -15.84
C GLY A 133 9.48 3.57 -16.48
N VAL A 134 9.93 3.75 -17.73
CA VAL A 134 10.66 2.71 -18.48
C VAL A 134 12.15 3.01 -18.42
N GLY A 135 12.99 2.02 -18.12
CA GLY A 135 14.43 2.17 -18.18
C GLY A 135 15.19 1.26 -17.22
N GLU A 136 16.48 1.50 -17.08
CA GLU A 136 17.36 0.74 -16.18
C GLU A 136 17.29 1.28 -14.75
N GLY A 137 17.42 0.37 -13.76
CA GLY A 137 17.09 0.57 -12.35
C GLY A 137 17.54 1.90 -11.75
N THR A 138 16.62 2.86 -11.70
CA THR A 138 16.78 4.12 -10.98
C THR A 138 16.31 3.96 -9.53
N VAL A 139 16.53 4.97 -8.69
CA VAL A 139 15.97 4.97 -7.33
C VAL A 139 14.44 4.87 -7.33
N LYS A 140 13.75 5.41 -8.35
CA LYS A 140 12.29 5.27 -8.51
C LYS A 140 11.86 3.80 -8.64
N HIS A 141 12.69 2.96 -9.29
CA HIS A 141 12.43 1.52 -9.36
C HIS A 141 12.64 0.83 -8.01
N VAL A 142 13.59 1.31 -7.20
CA VAL A 142 13.79 0.83 -5.81
C VAL A 142 12.58 1.19 -4.95
N TYR A 143 12.04 2.41 -5.09
CA TYR A 143 10.81 2.82 -4.39
C TYR A 143 9.59 2.01 -4.82
N ALA A 144 9.42 1.78 -6.13
CA ALA A 144 8.36 0.92 -6.64
C ALA A 144 8.45 -0.51 -6.09
N TYR A 145 9.67 -1.06 -6.03
CA TYR A 145 9.93 -2.36 -5.41
C TYR A 145 9.50 -2.40 -3.95
N ALA A 146 9.82 -1.35 -3.17
CA ALA A 146 9.45 -1.27 -1.77
C ALA A 146 7.94 -1.32 -1.55
N ILE A 147 7.15 -0.56 -2.33
CA ILE A 147 5.68 -0.60 -2.24
C ILE A 147 5.14 -1.99 -2.59
N LYS A 148 5.65 -2.60 -3.66
CA LYS A 148 5.25 -3.96 -4.07
C LYS A 148 5.56 -4.98 -2.98
N LEU A 149 6.74 -4.88 -2.38
CA LEU A 149 7.15 -5.76 -1.29
C LEU A 149 6.26 -5.60 -0.07
N LYS A 150 5.98 -4.35 0.34
CA LYS A 150 5.06 -4.05 1.45
C LYS A 150 3.69 -4.69 1.24
N ILE A 151 3.17 -4.60 0.01
CA ILE A 151 1.89 -5.21 -0.35
C ILE A 151 1.98 -6.73 -0.28
N CYS A 152 2.99 -7.37 -0.88
CA CYS A 152 3.12 -8.82 -0.82
C CYS A 152 3.29 -9.33 0.62
N GLU A 153 4.06 -8.64 1.47
CA GLU A 153 4.16 -8.99 2.89
C GLU A 153 2.82 -8.90 3.60
N ARG A 154 2.00 -7.87 3.28
CA ARG A 154 0.64 -7.77 3.82
C ARG A 154 -0.20 -8.98 3.43
N TRP A 155 -0.17 -9.37 2.16
CA TRP A 155 -0.92 -10.53 1.65
C TRP A 155 -0.44 -11.85 2.24
N ALA A 156 0.87 -12.04 2.41
CA ALA A 156 1.43 -13.25 3.01
C ALA A 156 0.99 -13.46 4.47
N ARG A 157 0.62 -12.39 5.18
CA ARG A 157 0.07 -12.48 6.55
C ARG A 157 -1.42 -12.86 6.59
N LEU A 158 -2.14 -12.77 5.47
CA LEU A 158 -3.56 -13.11 5.39
C LEU A 158 -3.74 -14.63 5.30
N THR A 159 -3.57 -15.30 6.43
CA THR A 159 -3.81 -16.74 6.59
C THR A 159 -5.16 -17.00 7.28
N GLU A 160 -5.74 -18.18 7.08
CA GLU A 160 -6.98 -18.59 7.73
C GLU A 160 -6.86 -18.51 9.26
N ALA A 161 -5.78 -19.04 9.83
CA ALA A 161 -5.50 -18.97 11.27
C ALA A 161 -5.40 -17.53 11.81
N ALA A 162 -4.77 -16.62 11.06
CA ALA A 162 -4.73 -15.20 11.42
C ALA A 162 -6.12 -14.55 11.35
N GLY A 163 -6.93 -14.94 10.36
CA GLY A 163 -8.32 -14.52 10.21
C GLY A 163 -9.19 -14.97 11.38
N ASP A 164 -9.14 -16.25 11.74
CA ASP A 164 -9.88 -16.81 12.87
C ASP A 164 -9.52 -16.10 14.18
N SER A 165 -8.22 -15.91 14.42
CA SER A 165 -7.75 -15.18 15.60
C SER A 165 -8.26 -13.74 15.62
N ALA A 166 -8.26 -13.04 14.49
CA ALA A 166 -8.77 -11.67 14.40
C ALA A 166 -10.28 -11.59 14.69
N VAL A 167 -11.08 -12.53 14.17
CA VAL A 167 -12.52 -12.60 14.44
C VAL A 167 -12.79 -12.85 15.91
N LEU A 168 -12.10 -13.83 16.51
CA LEU A 168 -12.24 -14.14 17.94
C LEU A 168 -11.89 -12.93 18.81
N ASN A 169 -10.81 -12.21 18.48
CA ASN A 169 -10.42 -11.00 19.21
C ASN A 169 -11.52 -9.93 19.17
N VAL A 170 -12.16 -9.72 18.01
CA VAL A 170 -13.26 -8.76 17.87
C VAL A 170 -14.50 -9.20 18.65
N ILE A 171 -14.86 -10.50 18.60
CA ILE A 171 -15.98 -11.03 19.36
C ILE A 171 -15.74 -10.83 20.86
N ASN A 172 -14.59 -11.27 21.36
CA ASN A 172 -14.23 -11.19 22.77
C ASN A 172 -14.20 -9.74 23.28
N ALA A 173 -13.69 -8.80 22.46
CA ALA A 173 -13.66 -7.39 22.81
C ALA A 173 -15.05 -6.73 22.88
N ASN A 174 -16.05 -7.30 22.20
CA ASN A 174 -17.43 -6.80 22.18
C ASN A 174 -18.40 -7.67 23.02
N ASP A 175 -17.92 -8.77 23.60
CA ASP A 175 -18.70 -9.62 24.49
C ASP A 175 -18.59 -9.11 25.94
N PRO A 176 -19.67 -8.56 26.52
CA PRO A 176 -19.65 -8.05 27.89
C PRO A 176 -19.37 -9.14 28.94
N ALA A 177 -19.69 -10.42 28.65
CA ALA A 177 -19.39 -11.52 29.58
C ALA A 177 -17.88 -11.80 29.64
N TYR A 178 -17.21 -11.77 28.48
CA TYR A 178 -15.77 -11.97 28.39
C TYR A 178 -15.00 -10.82 29.04
N ALA A 179 -15.40 -9.57 28.80
CA ALA A 179 -14.79 -8.38 29.41
C ALA A 179 -14.83 -8.43 30.95
N SER A 180 -15.94 -8.88 31.55
CA SER A 180 -16.08 -8.99 33.01
C SER A 180 -15.19 -10.06 33.65
N THR A 181 -14.73 -11.04 32.87
CA THR A 181 -13.88 -12.14 33.35
C THR A 181 -12.40 -11.75 33.28
N ALA A 182 -12.02 -10.98 32.27
CA ALA A 182 -10.66 -10.46 32.11
C ALA A 182 -10.28 -9.36 33.12
N GLU A 183 -11.26 -8.67 33.72
CA GLU A 183 -11.02 -7.67 34.79
C GLU A 183 -10.82 -8.30 36.18
N GLN A 184 -11.06 -9.61 36.33
CA GLN A 184 -10.96 -10.35 37.59
C GLN A 184 -9.66 -11.18 37.72
N GLU A 185 -8.87 -11.26 36.64
CA GLU A 185 -7.53 -11.87 36.60
C GLU A 185 -6.43 -10.80 36.66
#